data_AF-A0A952USY6-F1
#
_entry.id   AF-A0A952USY6-F1
#
_cell.length_a   1.000
_cell.length_b   1.000
_cell.length_c   1.000
_cell.angle_alpha   90.00
_cell.angle_beta   90.00
_cell.angle_gamma   90.00
#
_symmetry.space_group_name_H-M   'P 1'
#
loop_
_entity.id
_entity.type
_entity.pdbx_description
1 polymer ?
#
loop_
_entity_poly.entity_id
_entity_poly.type
_entity_poly.pdbx_seq_one_letter_code
_entity_poly.pdbx_strand_id
1 'polypeptide(L)'
;MRQRVDQAPEASRPARSTGPMPGGRIGRRGLGVALSVTAAVACVVACRGGTESGGSAPPRTGVAVDPMATGDDRSRCDFRGRSDREVVESRGPGANIPNVRRVFAVLGEGEDRRRVLLCREIDTNLDGMKDVVRTYDDKGESLREQADTDYDGQIDTWITFAAGRVAKVETDRNRDGKPDEFRYYVRGKLSRVQRDTNHDGKPDVWEIYGEGVLERMGVDLDHDGQVDRWDRDEVARLAAEKAEREREAAEEAERKRLELEAADGGVTDARMSARKRN
;
A
#
# COMPACT_ATOMS: atom_id res chain seq x y z
N MET A 1 44.64 -46.16 31.66
CA MET A 1 43.20 -45.83 31.69
C MET A 1 43.06 -44.33 31.78
N ARG A 2 42.44 -43.72 30.75
CA ARG A 2 42.21 -42.28 30.61
C ARG A 2 40.97 -41.89 31.41
N GLN A 3 40.97 -40.70 32.01
CA GLN A 3 39.91 -39.70 31.84
C GLN A 3 40.36 -38.37 32.45
N ARG A 4 40.61 -37.40 31.57
CA ARG A 4 40.59 -35.96 31.87
C ARG A 4 39.19 -35.45 31.52
N VAL A 5 38.64 -34.58 32.36
CA VAL A 5 37.52 -33.72 31.99
C VAL A 5 37.97 -32.29 32.27
N ASP A 6 38.06 -31.50 31.20
CA ASP A 6 38.31 -30.06 31.21
C ASP A 6 37.01 -29.30 31.53
N GLN A 7 37.12 -28.22 32.31
CA GLN A 7 36.11 -27.16 32.39
C GLN A 7 36.76 -25.81 32.08
N ALA A 8 36.12 -25.06 31.18
CA ALA A 8 36.51 -23.76 30.66
C ALA A 8 35.98 -22.60 31.54
N PRO A 9 36.55 -21.38 31.48
CA PRO A 9 36.03 -20.22 32.19
C PRO A 9 35.21 -19.25 31.32
N GLU A 10 34.48 -18.41 32.06
CA GLU A 10 33.33 -17.55 31.77
C GLU A 10 33.64 -16.26 30.97
N ALA A 11 32.66 -15.79 30.19
CA ALA A 11 32.80 -14.69 29.23
C ALA A 11 32.37 -13.31 29.78
N SER A 12 33.18 -12.29 29.48
CA SER A 12 33.03 -10.87 29.81
C SER A 12 32.12 -10.09 28.84
N ARG A 13 31.29 -9.20 29.39
CA ARG A 13 30.44 -8.21 28.67
C ARG A 13 31.26 -7.01 28.15
N PRO A 14 30.82 -6.32 27.08
CA PRO A 14 31.23 -4.93 26.87
C PRO A 14 30.07 -3.90 26.86
N ALA A 15 30.48 -2.65 27.06
CA ALA A 15 29.72 -1.47 27.48
C ALA A 15 29.18 -0.60 26.33
N ARG A 16 28.21 0.26 26.70
CA ARG A 16 27.58 1.34 25.90
C ARG A 16 28.57 2.46 25.54
N SER A 17 28.35 3.05 24.36
CA SER A 17 28.91 4.34 23.94
C SER A 17 27.78 5.20 23.34
N THR A 18 27.64 6.44 23.82
CA THR A 18 26.68 7.45 23.38
C THR A 18 27.45 8.69 22.93
N GLY A 19 27.17 9.19 21.73
CA GLY A 19 27.63 10.51 21.26
C GLY A 19 26.50 11.23 20.51
N PRO A 20 26.32 12.56 20.67
CA PRO A 20 25.25 13.30 20.01
C PRO A 20 25.74 14.03 18.75
N MET A 21 24.81 14.30 17.82
CA MET A 21 25.00 15.16 16.65
C MET A 21 23.85 16.19 16.54
N PRO A 22 24.06 17.33 15.84
CA PRO A 22 23.32 18.57 16.06
C PRO A 22 22.08 18.73 15.15
N GLY A 23 21.11 19.50 15.64
CA GLY A 23 19.89 19.87 14.91
C GLY A 23 20.05 21.19 14.15
N GLY A 24 19.53 21.22 12.93
CA GLY A 24 19.39 22.45 12.15
C GLY A 24 18.32 22.33 11.06
N ARG A 25 17.61 23.45 10.89
CA ARG A 25 16.82 23.93 9.72
C ARG A 25 15.29 23.86 9.79
N ILE A 26 14.71 25.05 10.01
CA ILE A 26 13.94 25.87 9.03
C ILE A 26 13.09 25.11 7.99
N GLY A 27 11.80 25.47 7.91
CA GLY A 27 11.20 25.88 6.62
C GLY A 27 9.90 25.21 6.13
N ARG A 28 8.77 25.88 6.41
CA ARG A 28 7.60 26.24 5.56
C ARG A 28 7.10 25.35 4.38
N ARG A 29 5.78 25.55 4.16
CA ARG A 29 4.93 25.38 2.94
C ARG A 29 4.29 24.00 2.81
N GLY A 30 3.07 23.82 2.34
CA GLY A 30 2.13 24.69 1.60
C GLY A 30 1.25 23.76 0.75
N LEU A 31 -0.02 24.10 0.64
CA LEU A 31 -1.12 23.37 0.01
C LEU A 31 -0.83 22.83 -1.40
N GLY A 32 -1.37 21.65 -1.69
CA GLY A 32 -1.58 21.14 -3.04
C GLY A 32 -3.02 21.35 -3.51
N VAL A 33 -3.22 21.41 -4.82
CA VAL A 33 -4.52 21.21 -5.49
C VAL A 33 -4.28 20.39 -6.75
N ALA A 34 -5.07 19.32 -6.89
CA ALA A 34 -5.16 18.45 -8.05
C ALA A 34 -6.31 18.92 -8.96
N LEU A 35 -6.17 18.74 -10.28
CA LEU A 35 -7.27 18.91 -11.23
C LEU A 35 -7.43 17.64 -12.08
N SER A 36 -8.62 17.06 -11.99
CA SER A 36 -9.15 15.95 -12.75
C SER A 36 -9.77 16.42 -14.06
N VAL A 37 -9.59 15.66 -15.15
CA VAL A 37 -10.27 15.87 -16.44
C VAL A 37 -11.13 14.65 -16.74
N THR A 38 -12.43 14.87 -16.89
CA THR A 38 -13.42 13.91 -17.41
C THR A 38 -13.71 14.21 -18.87
N ALA A 39 -13.75 13.18 -19.71
CA ALA A 39 -14.31 13.23 -21.05
C ALA A 39 -15.24 12.04 -21.28
N ALA A 40 -16.47 12.35 -21.68
CA ALA A 40 -17.53 11.41 -22.06
C ALA A 40 -17.74 11.46 -23.57
N VAL A 41 -17.94 10.32 -24.25
CA VAL A 41 -18.50 10.26 -25.61
C VAL A 41 -19.39 9.02 -25.79
N ALA A 42 -20.40 9.23 -26.64
CA ALA A 42 -21.68 8.55 -26.83
C ALA A 42 -21.70 7.14 -27.44
N CYS A 43 -22.83 6.48 -27.16
CA CYS A 43 -23.31 5.21 -27.71
C CYS A 43 -23.72 5.28 -29.19
N VAL A 44 -23.46 4.19 -29.93
CA VAL A 44 -24.19 3.83 -31.16
C VAL A 44 -24.58 2.36 -31.09
N VAL A 45 -25.88 2.08 -31.29
CA VAL A 45 -26.49 0.75 -31.32
C VAL A 45 -26.53 0.24 -32.76
N ALA A 46 -26.07 -0.99 -32.99
CA ALA A 46 -26.34 -1.74 -34.22
C ALA A 46 -26.65 -3.21 -33.87
N CYS A 47 -27.82 -3.69 -34.29
CA CYS A 47 -28.21 -5.10 -34.19
C CYS A 47 -27.84 -5.85 -35.48
N ARG A 48 -27.33 -7.09 -35.36
CA ARG A 48 -28.02 -8.35 -35.77
C ARG A 48 -27.05 -9.45 -36.25
N GLY A 49 -26.99 -10.54 -35.47
CA GLY A 49 -27.22 -11.94 -35.90
C GLY A 49 -26.11 -12.75 -36.59
N GLY A 50 -25.75 -13.90 -35.97
CA GLY A 50 -25.12 -15.05 -36.66
C GLY A 50 -24.24 -15.92 -35.77
N THR A 51 -24.76 -17.08 -35.35
CA THR A 51 -24.14 -18.15 -34.54
C THR A 51 -23.13 -19.01 -35.31
N GLU A 52 -22.01 -19.39 -34.67
CA GLU A 52 -21.47 -20.76 -34.70
C GLU A 52 -20.45 -21.02 -33.57
N SER A 53 -20.46 -22.26 -33.10
CA SER A 53 -19.84 -22.81 -31.90
C SER A 53 -18.39 -23.27 -32.09
N GLY A 54 -17.52 -22.97 -31.12
CA GLY A 54 -16.20 -23.57 -30.98
C GLY A 54 -15.75 -23.51 -29.51
N GLY A 55 -15.68 -24.67 -28.85
CA GLY A 55 -15.36 -24.77 -27.43
C GLY A 55 -13.92 -24.34 -27.11
N SER A 56 -13.81 -23.43 -26.17
CA SER A 56 -12.64 -23.27 -25.30
C SER A 56 -13.17 -22.96 -23.90
N ALA A 57 -12.49 -23.50 -22.89
CA ALA A 57 -12.90 -23.58 -21.50
C ALA A 57 -13.55 -22.30 -20.95
N PRO A 58 -14.57 -22.40 -20.07
CA PRO A 58 -15.18 -21.20 -19.52
C PRO A 58 -14.11 -20.40 -18.76
N PRO A 59 -13.94 -19.10 -19.02
CA PRO A 59 -13.30 -18.24 -18.04
C PRO A 59 -14.07 -18.41 -16.73
N ARG A 60 -13.37 -18.44 -15.60
CA ARG A 60 -14.00 -18.33 -14.28
C ARG A 60 -14.61 -16.94 -14.16
N THR A 61 -15.72 -16.70 -14.85
CA THR A 61 -16.60 -15.58 -14.59
C THR A 61 -17.28 -15.93 -13.28
N GLY A 62 -16.62 -15.58 -12.18
CA GLY A 62 -17.38 -15.21 -10.99
C GLY A 62 -18.35 -14.15 -11.47
N VAL A 63 -19.64 -14.51 -11.52
CA VAL A 63 -20.68 -13.52 -11.75
C VAL A 63 -20.45 -12.46 -10.69
N ALA A 64 -20.10 -11.24 -11.09
CA ALA A 64 -20.10 -10.10 -10.20
C ALA A 64 -21.54 -9.94 -9.73
N VAL A 65 -21.87 -10.62 -8.64
CA VAL A 65 -23.12 -10.44 -7.92
C VAL A 65 -23.07 -9.01 -7.41
N ASP A 66 -24.05 -8.20 -7.79
CA ASP A 66 -24.22 -6.87 -7.20
C ASP A 66 -24.22 -7.06 -5.67
N PRO A 67 -23.15 -6.62 -4.97
CA PRO A 67 -23.03 -6.82 -3.53
C PRO A 67 -24.14 -6.07 -2.79
N MET A 68 -24.63 -4.97 -3.40
CA MET A 68 -25.83 -4.26 -2.99
C MET A 68 -27.11 -5.12 -2.99
N ALA A 69 -27.23 -6.09 -3.91
CA ALA A 69 -28.42 -6.92 -4.04
C ALA A 69 -28.43 -8.14 -3.10
N THR A 70 -27.24 -8.63 -2.72
CA THR A 70 -27.09 -9.81 -1.86
C THR A 70 -26.85 -9.45 -0.38
N GLY A 71 -26.44 -8.21 -0.09
CA GLY A 71 -26.07 -7.78 1.25
C GLY A 71 -24.75 -8.36 1.76
N ASP A 72 -24.02 -9.11 0.93
CA ASP A 72 -22.69 -9.58 1.26
C ASP A 72 -21.63 -8.60 0.74
N ASP A 73 -21.15 -7.77 1.64
CA ASP A 73 -20.12 -6.75 1.40
C ASP A 73 -18.68 -7.32 1.46
N ARG A 74 -18.55 -8.65 1.47
CA ARG A 74 -17.28 -9.38 1.63
C ARG A 74 -16.45 -8.88 2.81
N SER A 75 -17.11 -8.58 3.92
CA SER A 75 -16.43 -8.19 5.15
C SER A 75 -15.40 -9.23 5.59
N ARG A 76 -14.22 -8.74 5.96
CA ARG A 76 -13.05 -9.50 6.43
C ARG A 76 -12.82 -9.33 7.94
N CYS A 77 -13.55 -8.42 8.62
CA CYS A 77 -13.54 -8.29 10.07
C CYS A 77 -14.37 -9.38 10.77
N ASP A 78 -13.82 -9.97 11.83
CA ASP A 78 -14.52 -10.94 12.69
C ASP A 78 -15.45 -10.23 13.70
N PHE A 79 -16.71 -10.00 13.29
CA PHE A 79 -17.75 -9.43 14.17
C PHE A 79 -19.11 -10.12 14.10
N ARG A 80 -19.42 -10.84 13.01
CA ARG A 80 -20.74 -11.44 12.80
C ARG A 80 -21.00 -12.51 13.88
N GLY A 81 -22.10 -12.39 14.61
CA GLY A 81 -22.50 -13.34 15.66
C GLY A 81 -21.77 -13.19 17.01
N ARG A 82 -21.02 -12.09 17.21
CA ARG A 82 -20.20 -11.86 18.41
C ARG A 82 -20.79 -10.74 19.27
N SER A 83 -21.17 -11.06 20.51
CA SER A 83 -21.72 -10.07 21.46
C SER A 83 -20.65 -9.20 22.14
N ASP A 84 -19.40 -9.64 22.11
CA ASP A 84 -18.21 -8.90 22.57
C ASP A 84 -17.67 -7.91 21.52
N ARG A 85 -18.47 -7.62 20.49
CA ARG A 85 -18.13 -6.75 19.37
C ARG A 85 -19.18 -5.68 19.18
N GLU A 86 -18.72 -4.45 19.00
CA GLU A 86 -19.56 -3.31 18.67
C GLU A 86 -19.19 -2.79 17.28
N VAL A 87 -20.18 -2.68 16.39
CA VAL A 87 -19.98 -2.25 15.01
C VAL A 87 -20.52 -0.84 14.84
N VAL A 88 -19.68 0.03 14.29
CA VAL A 88 -20.05 1.41 13.93
C VAL A 88 -19.82 1.60 12.45
N GLU A 89 -20.88 1.89 11.72
CA GLU A 89 -20.83 2.19 10.30
C GLU A 89 -21.02 3.70 10.07
N SER A 90 -20.24 4.27 9.17
CA SER A 90 -20.27 5.69 8.87
C SER A 90 -20.17 5.95 7.37
N ARG A 91 -20.82 7.01 6.93
CA ARG A 91 -20.71 7.52 5.57
C ARG A 91 -19.49 8.43 5.45
N GLY A 92 -18.59 8.06 4.56
CA GLY A 92 -17.51 8.91 4.09
C GLY A 92 -17.98 9.90 3.02
N PRO A 93 -17.08 10.78 2.55
CA PRO A 93 -17.38 11.70 1.46
C PRO A 93 -17.85 10.97 0.20
N GLY A 94 -18.87 11.49 -0.47
CA GLY A 94 -19.41 10.92 -1.72
C GLY A 94 -20.30 9.67 -1.55
N ALA A 95 -20.30 9.04 -0.37
CA ALA A 95 -21.03 7.81 -0.12
C ALA A 95 -22.48 8.08 0.33
N ASN A 96 -23.45 7.56 -0.42
CA ASN A 96 -24.87 7.63 -0.04
C ASN A 96 -25.24 6.57 1.02
N ILE A 97 -24.45 5.50 1.10
CA ILE A 97 -24.59 4.36 2.03
C ILE A 97 -23.31 4.25 2.87
N PRO A 98 -23.33 3.69 4.10
CA PRO A 98 -22.13 3.56 4.91
C PRO A 98 -21.02 2.73 4.23
N ASN A 99 -19.95 3.40 3.80
CA ASN A 99 -18.81 2.77 3.14
C ASN A 99 -17.68 2.43 4.14
N VAL A 100 -17.66 3.06 5.32
CA VAL A 100 -16.66 2.79 6.37
C VAL A 100 -17.29 2.02 7.52
N ARG A 101 -16.69 0.87 7.88
CA ARG A 101 -17.06 0.09 9.07
C ARG A 101 -15.91 0.10 10.08
N ARG A 102 -16.25 0.25 11.36
CA ARG A 102 -15.32 0.11 12.49
C ARG A 102 -15.88 -0.94 13.46
N VAL A 103 -15.07 -1.93 13.78
CA VAL A 103 -15.40 -2.99 14.73
C VAL A 103 -14.56 -2.78 15.98
N PHE A 104 -15.22 -2.58 17.11
CA PHE A 104 -14.62 -2.42 18.41
C PHE A 104 -14.81 -3.68 19.26
N ALA A 105 -13.82 -4.02 20.06
CA ALA A 105 -14.01 -4.89 21.22
C ALA A 105 -14.24 -4.04 22.46
N VAL A 106 -15.15 -4.50 23.31
CA VAL A 106 -15.28 -3.98 24.68
C VAL A 106 -14.40 -4.86 25.56
N LEU A 107 -13.30 -4.31 26.06
CA LEU A 107 -12.37 -5.00 26.95
C LEU A 107 -12.54 -4.48 28.39
N GLY A 108 -12.37 -5.38 29.36
CA GLY A 108 -12.51 -5.08 30.79
C GLY A 108 -13.91 -5.31 31.34
N GLU A 109 -14.06 -5.13 32.66
CA GLU A 109 -15.31 -5.31 33.40
C GLU A 109 -15.59 -4.08 34.28
N GLY A 110 -16.85 -3.83 34.60
CA GLY A 110 -17.22 -2.73 35.51
C GLY A 110 -16.84 -1.35 34.96
N GLU A 111 -16.06 -0.60 35.73
CA GLU A 111 -15.58 0.77 35.43
C GLU A 111 -14.36 0.80 34.50
N ASP A 112 -13.62 -0.31 34.37
CA ASP A 112 -12.44 -0.41 33.48
C ASP A 112 -12.81 -0.77 32.03
N ARG A 113 -14.12 -0.79 31.71
CA ARG A 113 -14.61 -1.06 30.37
C ARG A 113 -14.13 -0.01 29.40
N ARG A 114 -13.30 -0.43 28.44
CA ARG A 114 -12.81 0.42 27.35
C ARG A 114 -13.10 -0.20 26.00
N ARG A 115 -13.39 0.67 25.03
CA ARG A 115 -13.59 0.29 23.63
C ARG A 115 -12.25 0.34 22.92
N VAL A 116 -11.84 -0.77 22.32
CA VAL A 116 -10.63 -0.86 21.51
C VAL A 116 -11.02 -1.16 20.07
N LEU A 117 -10.55 -0.34 19.14
CA LEU A 117 -10.74 -0.60 17.71
C LEU A 117 -9.94 -1.85 17.34
N LEU A 118 -10.60 -2.89 16.85
CA LEU A 118 -9.91 -4.11 16.39
C LEU A 118 -9.75 -4.15 14.87
N CYS A 119 -10.74 -3.62 14.15
CA CYS A 119 -10.79 -3.74 12.71
C CYS A 119 -11.51 -2.55 12.08
N ARG A 120 -10.99 -2.07 10.95
CA ARG A 120 -11.57 -1.00 10.15
C ARG A 120 -11.62 -1.45 8.70
N GLU A 121 -12.78 -1.31 8.08
CA GLU A 121 -13.01 -1.59 6.67
C GLU A 121 -13.48 -0.34 5.95
N ILE A 122 -13.08 -0.22 4.69
CA ILE A 122 -13.42 0.91 3.82
C ILE A 122 -13.72 0.36 2.44
N ASP A 123 -14.89 0.71 1.94
CA ASP A 123 -15.23 0.71 0.53
C ASP A 123 -14.80 2.08 -0.05
N THR A 124 -13.81 2.06 -0.93
CA THR A 124 -13.13 3.23 -1.48
C THR A 124 -13.64 3.62 -2.86
N ASN A 125 -14.14 2.66 -3.66
CA ASN A 125 -14.73 2.91 -4.98
C ASN A 125 -16.27 3.06 -4.95
N LEU A 126 -16.90 2.80 -3.79
CA LEU A 126 -18.33 2.89 -3.52
C LEU A 126 -19.20 1.87 -4.26
N ASP A 127 -18.65 0.71 -4.59
CA ASP A 127 -19.39 -0.38 -5.25
C ASP A 127 -20.14 -1.30 -4.26
N GLY A 128 -19.94 -1.11 -2.96
CA GLY A 128 -20.54 -1.89 -1.89
C GLY A 128 -19.66 -3.02 -1.32
N MET A 129 -18.50 -3.30 -1.92
CA MET A 129 -17.49 -4.23 -1.40
C MET A 129 -16.45 -3.48 -0.57
N LYS A 130 -15.91 -4.12 0.47
CA LYS A 130 -14.82 -3.53 1.27
C LYS A 130 -13.47 -3.77 0.59
N ASP A 131 -12.84 -2.70 0.15
CA ASP A 131 -11.53 -2.72 -0.53
C ASP A 131 -10.37 -2.80 0.46
N VAL A 132 -10.41 -1.95 1.50
CA VAL A 132 -9.32 -1.83 2.47
C VAL A 132 -9.77 -2.33 3.83
N VAL A 133 -9.03 -3.28 4.40
CA VAL A 133 -9.22 -3.75 5.77
C VAL A 133 -7.93 -3.57 6.58
N ARG A 134 -8.02 -2.85 7.70
CA ARG A 134 -6.92 -2.69 8.66
C ARG A 134 -7.32 -3.26 10.02
N THR A 135 -6.41 -4.03 10.61
CA THR A 135 -6.54 -4.66 11.93
C THR A 135 -5.59 -4.01 12.93
N TYR A 136 -5.98 -4.04 14.20
CA TYR A 136 -5.29 -3.38 15.30
C TYR A 136 -5.19 -4.31 16.50
N ASP A 137 -4.20 -4.07 17.37
CA ASP A 137 -4.04 -4.78 18.63
C ASP A 137 -4.92 -4.21 19.76
N ASP A 138 -4.80 -4.79 20.95
CA ASP A 138 -5.52 -4.39 22.16
C ASP A 138 -5.11 -3.00 22.71
N LYS A 139 -4.01 -2.44 22.20
CA LYS A 139 -3.52 -1.08 22.48
C LYS A 139 -3.94 -0.07 21.42
N GLY A 140 -4.54 -0.53 20.32
CA GLY A 140 -4.94 0.29 19.18
C GLY A 140 -3.81 0.56 18.18
N GLU A 141 -2.69 -0.16 18.26
CA GLU A 141 -1.62 -0.10 17.26
C GLU A 141 -2.00 -0.93 16.02
N SER A 142 -1.71 -0.40 14.83
CA SER A 142 -1.95 -1.12 13.57
C SER A 142 -1.11 -2.40 13.53
N LEU A 143 -1.72 -3.53 13.15
CA LEU A 143 -1.05 -4.83 12.97
C LEU A 143 -0.85 -5.15 11.49
N ARG A 144 -1.97 -5.20 10.75
CA ARG A 144 -1.99 -5.56 9.33
C ARG A 144 -3.02 -4.73 8.58
N GLU A 145 -2.69 -4.33 7.36
CA GLU A 145 -3.64 -3.83 6.38
C GLU A 145 -3.63 -4.72 5.14
N GLN A 146 -4.79 -4.90 4.53
CA GLN A 146 -4.97 -5.60 3.28
C GLN A 146 -5.80 -4.69 2.38
N ALA A 147 -5.43 -4.57 1.11
CA ALA A 147 -6.10 -3.72 0.15
C ALA A 147 -6.31 -4.47 -1.17
N ASP A 148 -7.51 -4.33 -1.70
CA ASP A 148 -7.83 -4.50 -3.12
C ASP A 148 -7.62 -3.13 -3.78
N THR A 149 -6.57 -3.00 -4.59
CA THR A 149 -6.11 -1.73 -5.13
C THR A 149 -6.60 -1.52 -6.57
N ASP A 150 -7.02 -2.58 -7.25
CA ASP A 150 -7.56 -2.53 -8.61
C ASP A 150 -9.06 -2.86 -8.72
N TYR A 151 -9.70 -3.15 -7.58
CA TYR A 151 -11.13 -3.34 -7.41
C TYR A 151 -11.70 -4.57 -8.14
N ASP A 152 -10.91 -5.65 -8.22
CA ASP A 152 -11.36 -6.92 -8.80
C ASP A 152 -12.07 -7.84 -7.79
N GLY A 153 -12.12 -7.43 -6.51
CA GLY A 153 -12.72 -8.14 -5.39
C GLY A 153 -11.74 -9.08 -4.66
N GLN A 154 -10.48 -9.14 -5.07
CA GLN A 154 -9.39 -9.90 -4.46
C GLN A 154 -8.38 -8.94 -3.83
N ILE A 155 -7.73 -9.39 -2.75
CA ILE A 155 -6.67 -8.57 -2.14
C ILE A 155 -5.41 -8.75 -2.97
N ASP A 156 -4.80 -7.65 -3.39
CA ASP A 156 -3.51 -7.63 -4.09
C ASP A 156 -2.36 -7.10 -3.20
N THR A 157 -2.68 -6.40 -2.10
CA THR A 157 -1.66 -5.75 -1.27
C THR A 157 -1.84 -6.08 0.20
N TRP A 158 -0.76 -6.49 0.85
CA TRP A 158 -0.69 -6.74 2.30
C TRP A 158 0.40 -5.89 2.94
N ILE A 159 0.07 -5.16 3.99
CA ILE A 159 0.99 -4.33 4.76
C ILE A 159 1.03 -4.85 6.18
N THR A 160 2.22 -5.16 6.68
CA THR A 160 2.46 -5.51 8.08
C THR A 160 3.14 -4.34 8.79
N PHE A 161 2.61 -3.99 9.96
CA PHE A 161 3.14 -2.93 10.81
C PHE A 161 3.87 -3.52 12.02
N ALA A 162 4.90 -2.84 12.48
CA ALA A 162 5.60 -3.13 13.73
C ALA A 162 5.93 -1.81 14.43
N ALA A 163 5.60 -1.71 15.72
CA ALA A 163 5.80 -0.50 16.53
C ALA A 163 5.28 0.78 15.85
N GLY A 164 4.07 0.72 15.28
CA GLY A 164 3.40 1.82 14.61
C GLY A 164 4.00 2.23 13.25
N ARG A 165 4.97 1.49 12.70
CA ARG A 165 5.58 1.76 11.39
C ARG A 165 5.40 0.59 10.45
N VAL A 166 5.42 0.85 9.14
CA VAL A 166 5.44 -0.22 8.12
C VAL A 166 6.72 -1.04 8.30
N ALA A 167 6.58 -2.35 8.38
CA ALA A 167 7.67 -3.31 8.51
C ALA A 167 7.82 -4.16 7.24
N LYS A 168 6.70 -4.54 6.61
CA LYS A 168 6.67 -5.34 5.38
C LYS A 168 5.50 -4.90 4.50
N VAL A 169 5.71 -4.86 3.20
CA VAL A 169 4.67 -4.72 2.17
C VAL A 169 4.82 -5.89 1.20
N GLU A 170 3.71 -6.54 0.88
CA GLU A 170 3.62 -7.65 -0.04
C GLU A 170 2.61 -7.25 -1.12
N THR A 171 2.93 -7.46 -2.38
CA THR A 171 2.08 -7.09 -3.52
C THR A 171 2.03 -8.23 -4.52
N ASP A 172 0.82 -8.58 -4.94
CA ASP A 172 0.52 -9.44 -6.09
C ASP A 172 0.30 -8.53 -7.30
N ARG A 173 1.22 -8.56 -8.27
CA ARG A 173 1.15 -7.75 -9.49
C ARG A 173 0.60 -8.54 -10.67
N ASN A 174 0.57 -9.87 -10.58
CA ASN A 174 0.12 -10.75 -11.66
C ASN A 174 -1.33 -11.23 -11.49
N ARG A 175 -1.95 -10.98 -10.32
CA ARG A 175 -3.32 -11.32 -9.92
C ARG A 175 -3.58 -12.82 -9.84
N ASP A 176 -2.57 -13.60 -9.47
CA ASP A 176 -2.71 -15.03 -9.25
C ASP A 176 -3.15 -15.39 -7.81
N GLY A 177 -3.29 -14.38 -6.94
CA GLY A 177 -3.66 -14.50 -5.54
C GLY A 177 -2.48 -14.72 -4.61
N LYS A 178 -1.24 -14.66 -5.11
CA LYS A 178 -0.01 -14.78 -4.32
C LYS A 178 0.87 -13.55 -4.55
N PRO A 179 1.48 -13.01 -3.48
CA PRO A 179 2.39 -11.89 -3.63
C PRO A 179 3.66 -12.30 -4.37
N ASP A 180 4.02 -11.51 -5.39
CA ASP A 180 5.27 -11.63 -6.17
C ASP A 180 6.33 -10.60 -5.75
N GLU A 181 5.95 -9.53 -5.03
CA GLU A 181 6.88 -8.52 -4.55
C GLU A 181 6.81 -8.38 -3.03
N PHE A 182 7.97 -8.41 -2.37
CA PHE A 182 8.11 -8.26 -0.93
C PHE A 182 9.08 -7.13 -0.61
N ARG A 183 8.60 -6.06 0.03
CA ARG A 183 9.40 -4.92 0.49
C ARG A 183 9.50 -4.92 2.00
N TYR A 184 10.72 -4.77 2.53
CA TYR A 184 11.01 -4.77 3.96
C TYR A 184 11.56 -3.43 4.42
N TYR A 185 11.08 -2.96 5.56
CA TYR A 185 11.40 -1.65 6.10
C TYR A 185 12.03 -1.76 7.50
N VAL A 186 13.12 -1.03 7.70
CA VAL A 186 13.82 -0.93 9.00
C VAL A 186 13.91 0.53 9.40
N ARG A 187 13.43 0.87 10.60
CA ARG A 187 13.38 2.25 11.12
C ARG A 187 12.64 3.23 10.20
N GLY A 188 11.71 2.74 9.37
CA GLY A 188 10.93 3.53 8.42
C GLY A 188 11.61 3.77 7.07
N LYS A 189 12.75 3.13 6.81
CA LYS A 189 13.46 3.19 5.52
C LYS A 189 13.42 1.83 4.84
N LEU A 190 13.36 1.83 3.51
CA LEU A 190 13.46 0.60 2.71
C LEU A 190 14.83 -0.04 2.97
N SER A 191 14.81 -1.34 3.23
CA SER A 191 16.00 -2.13 3.59
C SER A 191 16.25 -3.29 2.63
N ARG A 192 15.18 -3.89 2.10
CA ARG A 192 15.26 -5.00 1.16
C ARG A 192 14.01 -5.07 0.30
N VAL A 193 14.18 -5.39 -0.98
CA VAL A 193 13.11 -5.83 -1.87
C VAL A 193 13.43 -7.23 -2.37
N GLN A 194 12.41 -8.06 -2.49
CA GLN A 194 12.48 -9.36 -3.15
C GLN A 194 11.39 -9.40 -4.20
N ARG A 195 11.70 -9.91 -5.39
CA ARG A 195 10.72 -10.11 -6.45
C ARG A 195 10.82 -11.53 -6.97
N ASP A 196 9.67 -12.11 -7.25
CA ASP A 196 9.49 -13.32 -8.03
C ASP A 196 9.04 -12.87 -9.43
N THR A 197 9.93 -12.90 -10.41
CA THR A 197 9.63 -12.44 -11.79
C THR A 197 9.12 -13.55 -12.70
N ASN A 198 9.33 -14.81 -12.33
CA ASN A 198 8.87 -15.98 -13.07
C ASN A 198 7.54 -16.57 -12.54
N HIS A 199 7.08 -16.09 -11.38
CA HIS A 199 5.85 -16.45 -10.69
C HIS A 199 5.79 -17.91 -10.23
N ASP A 200 6.92 -18.49 -9.84
CA ASP A 200 7.00 -19.86 -9.32
C ASP A 200 6.78 -19.96 -7.79
N GLY A 201 6.64 -18.83 -7.11
CA GLY A 201 6.46 -18.69 -5.67
C GLY A 201 7.76 -18.49 -4.90
N LYS A 202 8.91 -18.42 -5.57
CA LYS A 202 10.21 -18.11 -4.99
C LYS A 202 10.77 -16.82 -5.60
N PRO A 203 11.30 -15.90 -4.78
CA PRO A 203 11.98 -14.74 -5.32
C PRO A 203 13.21 -15.14 -6.15
N ASP A 204 13.43 -14.44 -7.26
CA ASP A 204 14.58 -14.56 -8.16
C ASP A 204 15.41 -13.26 -8.25
N VAL A 205 14.89 -12.15 -7.70
CA VAL A 205 15.59 -10.87 -7.60
C VAL A 205 15.59 -10.36 -6.16
N TRP A 206 16.76 -9.90 -5.70
CA TRP A 206 16.95 -9.30 -4.38
C TRP A 206 17.62 -7.94 -4.50
N GLU A 207 17.06 -6.94 -3.86
CA GLU A 207 17.64 -5.60 -3.80
C GLU A 207 17.88 -5.27 -2.33
N ILE A 208 19.10 -4.87 -1.98
CA ILE A 208 19.48 -4.52 -0.60
C ILE A 208 19.75 -3.04 -0.52
N TYR A 209 19.17 -2.40 0.48
CA TYR A 209 19.23 -0.96 0.69
C TYR A 209 19.87 -0.61 2.02
N GLY A 210 20.82 0.33 1.99
CA GLY A 210 21.40 0.97 3.17
C GLY A 210 20.87 2.39 3.31
N GLU A 211 20.25 2.68 4.46
CA GLU A 211 19.68 4.01 4.75
C GLU A 211 18.70 4.53 3.67
N GLY A 212 18.03 3.62 2.94
CA GLY A 212 17.08 3.91 1.87
C GLY A 212 17.70 4.02 0.47
N VAL A 213 19.02 3.86 0.35
CA VAL A 213 19.75 3.88 -0.93
C VAL A 213 20.10 2.44 -1.32
N LEU A 214 19.89 2.10 -2.60
CA LEU A 214 20.25 0.78 -3.11
C LEU A 214 21.77 0.59 -3.00
N GLU A 215 22.22 -0.53 -2.43
CA GLU A 215 23.64 -0.85 -2.24
C GLU A 215 24.10 -2.03 -3.08
N ARG A 216 23.24 -3.03 -3.27
CA ARG A 216 23.53 -4.21 -4.09
C ARG A 216 22.23 -4.82 -4.61
N MET A 217 22.32 -5.44 -5.78
CA MET A 217 21.27 -6.28 -6.33
C MET A 217 21.80 -7.69 -6.57
N GLY A 218 20.95 -8.67 -6.33
CA GLY A 218 21.18 -10.08 -6.54
C GLY A 218 20.16 -10.62 -7.53
N VAL A 219 20.59 -11.46 -8.46
CA VAL A 219 19.70 -12.20 -9.38
C VAL A 219 20.04 -13.68 -9.32
N ASP A 220 19.03 -14.51 -9.22
CA ASP A 220 19.04 -15.96 -9.42
C ASP A 220 18.60 -16.23 -10.86
N LEU A 221 19.50 -16.79 -11.67
CA LEU A 221 19.29 -17.00 -13.11
C LEU A 221 18.80 -18.43 -13.39
N ASP A 222 19.12 -19.39 -12.54
CA ASP A 222 18.72 -20.79 -12.70
C ASP A 222 17.48 -21.18 -11.87
N HIS A 223 17.00 -20.27 -11.02
CA HIS A 223 15.80 -20.35 -10.20
C HIS A 223 15.86 -21.49 -9.16
N ASP A 224 17.05 -21.78 -8.64
CA ASP A 224 17.24 -22.75 -7.56
C ASP A 224 16.89 -22.18 -6.17
N GLY A 225 16.67 -20.86 -6.07
CA GLY A 225 16.37 -20.11 -4.85
C GLY A 225 17.61 -19.52 -4.16
N GLN A 226 18.79 -19.59 -4.78
CA GLN A 226 20.04 -18.97 -4.35
C GLN A 226 20.46 -17.90 -5.36
N VAL A 227 21.13 -16.86 -4.85
CA VAL A 227 21.58 -15.76 -5.72
C VAL A 227 22.85 -16.17 -6.47
N ASP A 228 22.77 -16.22 -7.80
CA ASP A 228 23.91 -16.49 -8.69
C ASP A 228 24.86 -15.30 -8.82
N ARG A 229 24.30 -14.10 -8.98
CA ARG A 229 25.08 -12.89 -9.29
C ARG A 229 24.68 -11.73 -8.39
N TRP A 230 25.68 -11.09 -7.77
CA TRP A 230 25.53 -9.83 -7.06
C TRP A 230 26.20 -8.69 -7.83
N ASP A 231 25.41 -7.74 -8.31
CA ASP A 231 25.90 -6.57 -9.03
C ASP A 231 25.95 -5.34 -8.11
N ARG A 232 27.16 -4.74 -7.99
CA ARG A 232 27.38 -3.46 -7.28
C ARG A 232 27.44 -2.27 -8.23
N ASP A 233 27.99 -2.44 -9.43
CA ASP A 233 28.17 -1.33 -10.38
C ASP A 233 26.84 -0.95 -11.05
N GLU A 234 25.99 -1.94 -11.31
CA GLU A 234 24.61 -1.74 -11.80
C GLU A 234 23.79 -0.88 -10.83
N VAL A 235 24.03 -1.00 -9.52
CA VAL A 235 23.35 -0.21 -8.50
C VAL A 235 23.68 1.27 -8.63
N ALA A 236 24.93 1.63 -8.89
CA ALA A 236 25.31 3.02 -9.09
C ALA A 236 24.64 3.60 -10.34
N ARG A 237 24.54 2.79 -11.42
CA ARG A 237 23.83 3.18 -12.63
C ARG A 237 22.33 3.40 -12.37
N LEU A 238 21.65 2.43 -11.76
CA LEU A 238 20.22 2.56 -11.45
C LEU A 238 19.91 3.68 -10.47
N ALA A 239 20.78 3.92 -9.48
CA ALA A 239 20.65 5.05 -8.57
C ALA A 239 20.75 6.38 -9.32
N ALA A 240 21.69 6.50 -10.27
CA ALA A 240 21.82 7.68 -11.12
C ALA A 240 20.60 7.86 -12.03
N GLU A 241 20.14 6.79 -12.71
CA GLU A 241 18.94 6.82 -13.56
C GLU A 241 17.67 7.19 -12.78
N LYS A 242 17.51 6.65 -11.57
CA LYS A 242 16.37 6.99 -10.69
C LYS A 242 16.44 8.45 -10.24
N ALA A 243 17.61 8.94 -9.86
CA ALA A 243 17.79 10.34 -9.47
C ALA A 243 17.54 11.31 -10.63
N GLU A 244 17.88 10.91 -11.86
CA GLU A 244 17.54 11.66 -13.08
C GLU A 244 16.02 11.69 -13.29
N ARG A 245 15.34 10.53 -13.29
CA ARG A 245 13.87 10.46 -13.41
C ARG A 245 13.13 11.25 -12.34
N GLU A 246 13.60 11.23 -11.09
CA GLU A 246 13.01 12.02 -10.01
C GLU A 246 13.19 13.53 -10.21
N ARG A 247 14.34 13.96 -10.76
CA ARG A 247 14.56 15.37 -11.14
C ARG A 247 13.65 15.78 -12.27
N GLU A 248 13.57 14.99 -13.33
CA GLU A 248 12.68 15.26 -14.47
C GLU A 248 11.21 15.31 -14.03
N ALA A 249 10.77 14.38 -13.18
CA ALA A 249 9.42 14.37 -12.62
C ALA A 249 9.15 15.60 -11.73
N ALA A 250 10.14 16.05 -10.96
CA ALA A 250 10.03 17.25 -10.15
C ALA A 250 9.94 18.53 -11.01
N GLU A 251 10.77 18.63 -12.06
CA GLU A 251 10.74 19.73 -13.02
C GLU A 251 9.41 19.75 -13.81
N GLU A 252 8.90 18.60 -14.20
CA GLU A 252 7.57 18.48 -14.80
C GLU A 252 6.45 18.86 -13.84
N ALA A 253 6.52 18.42 -12.58
CA ALA A 253 5.54 18.80 -11.57
C ALA A 253 5.55 20.31 -11.30
N GLU A 254 6.74 20.93 -11.27
CA GLU A 254 6.87 22.38 -11.17
C GLU A 254 6.29 23.10 -12.39
N ARG A 255 6.60 22.63 -13.60
CA ARG A 255 6.03 23.18 -14.84
C ARG A 255 4.50 23.12 -14.84
N LYS A 256 3.92 21.96 -14.51
CA LYS A 256 2.46 21.79 -14.40
C LYS A 256 1.86 22.70 -13.33
N ARG A 257 2.54 22.87 -12.18
CA ARG A 257 2.08 23.78 -11.12
C ARG A 257 2.03 25.23 -11.61
N LEU A 258 3.09 25.70 -12.28
CA LEU A 258 3.14 27.06 -12.83
C LEU A 258 2.10 27.28 -13.94
N GLU A 259 1.86 26.27 -14.77
CA GLU A 259 0.82 26.31 -15.80
C GLU A 259 -0.59 26.43 -15.19
N LEU A 260 -0.89 25.65 -14.15
CA LEU A 260 -2.15 25.75 -13.39
C LEU A 260 -2.29 27.11 -12.68
N GLU A 261 -1.23 27.63 -12.08
CA GLU A 261 -1.20 28.97 -11.44
C GLU A 261 -1.47 30.09 -12.47
N ALA A 262 -0.90 29.99 -13.68
CA ALA A 262 -1.13 30.95 -14.75
C ALA A 262 -2.57 30.90 -15.31
N ALA A 263 -3.15 29.69 -15.41
CA ALA A 263 -4.53 29.51 -15.85
C ALA A 263 -5.55 30.11 -14.88
N ASP A 264 -5.30 30.04 -13.56
CA ASP A 264 -6.17 30.66 -12.54
C ASP A 264 -6.00 32.19 -12.48
N GLY A 265 -4.77 32.69 -12.66
CA GLY A 265 -4.47 34.12 -12.71
C GLY A 265 -5.21 34.89 -13.82
N GLY A 266 -5.41 34.26 -14.99
CA GLY A 266 -6.14 34.85 -16.12
C GLY A 266 -7.63 35.11 -15.86
N VAL A 267 -8.26 34.38 -14.92
CA VAL A 267 -9.68 34.56 -14.56
C VAL A 267 -9.89 35.80 -13.67
N THR A 268 -8.90 36.15 -12.85
CA THR A 268 -9.00 37.29 -11.92
C THR A 268 -8.89 38.65 -12.63
N ASP A 269 -8.07 38.75 -13.67
CA ASP A 269 -7.84 40.00 -14.40
C ASP A 269 -9.05 40.38 -15.29
N ALA A 270 -9.71 39.38 -15.89
CA ALA A 270 -10.97 39.58 -16.60
C ALA A 270 -12.10 40.10 -15.70
N ARG A 271 -12.13 39.67 -14.42
CA ARG A 271 -13.16 40.08 -13.44
C ARG A 271 -12.93 41.49 -12.88
N MET A 272 -11.67 41.92 -12.74
CA MET A 272 -11.31 43.29 -12.35
C MET A 272 -11.57 44.31 -13.47
N SER A 273 -11.34 43.92 -14.73
CA SER A 273 -11.56 44.78 -15.90
C SER A 273 -13.05 44.97 -16.27
N ALA A 274 -13.93 44.13 -15.74
CA ALA A 274 -15.39 44.30 -15.84
C ALA A 274 -15.97 45.24 -14.76
N ARG A 275 -15.33 45.37 -13.60
CA ARG A 275 -15.85 46.16 -12.46
C ARG A 275 -15.47 47.65 -12.50
N LYS A 276 -14.54 48.04 -13.36
CA LYS A 276 -14.06 49.44 -13.54
C LYS A 276 -14.80 50.20 -14.65
N ARG A 277 -15.83 49.58 -15.26
CA ARG A 277 -16.63 50.13 -16.37
C ARG A 277 -18.08 50.47 -15.98
N ASN A 278 -18.35 50.66 -14.69
CA ASN A 278 -19.64 51.12 -14.17
C ASN A 278 -19.45 52.35 -13.30
#